data_AF-A0ABD2YV44-F1
#
_entry.id   AF-A0ABD2YV44-F1
#
_cell.length_a   1.000
_cell.length_b   1.000
_cell.length_c   1.000
_cell.angle_alpha   90.00
_cell.angle_beta   90.00
_cell.angle_gamma   90.00
#
_symmetry.space_group_name_H-M   'P 1'
#
loop_
_entity.id
_entity.type
_entity.pdbx_description
1 polymer ?
#
loop_
_entity_poly.entity_id
_entity_poly.type
_entity_poly.pdbx_seq_one_letter_code
_entity_poly.pdbx_strand_id
1 'polypeptide(L)'
;MAEQYLNARLITEEFGVGLRIRPSNGSVRGFVKSEEVEKRVREMMDGKNGEEMRKKMKKVGEAACAAMKEGGSSWQTLDQLIHNRGTFVVVAVVARLCRLYGRGDWGGSCCVVEGEEKRE
;
A
#
# COMPACT_ATOMS: atom_id res chain seq x y z
N MET A 1 15.50 -15.91 6.08
CA MET A 1 14.26 -16.64 5.76
C MET A 1 13.27 -15.58 5.30
N ALA A 2 12.78 -15.66 4.06
CA ALA A 2 11.86 -14.66 3.52
C ALA A 2 10.44 -14.87 4.06
N GLU A 3 9.65 -13.81 4.07
CA GLU A 3 8.28 -13.73 4.60
C GLU A 3 7.23 -14.40 3.70
N GLN A 4 7.64 -15.02 2.60
CA GLN A 4 6.76 -15.67 1.61
C GLN A 4 5.75 -16.66 2.23
N TYR A 5 6.14 -17.40 3.27
CA TYR A 5 5.22 -18.31 3.97
C TYR A 5 4.04 -17.55 4.61
N LEU A 6 4.32 -16.39 5.21
CA LEU A 6 3.32 -15.52 5.82
C LEU A 6 2.49 -14.82 4.75
N ASN A 7 3.12 -14.34 3.67
CA ASN A 7 2.39 -13.72 2.55
C ASN A 7 1.42 -14.71 1.89
N ALA A 8 1.84 -15.96 1.68
CA ALA A 8 0.97 -17.00 1.15
C ALA A 8 -0.23 -17.24 2.06
N ARG A 9 0.00 -17.27 3.39
CA ARG A 9 -1.07 -17.42 4.39
C ARG A 9 -2.04 -16.24 4.35
N LEU A 10 -1.52 -15.01 4.30
CA LEU A 10 -2.31 -13.78 4.21
C LEU A 10 -3.22 -13.78 2.96
N ILE A 11 -2.65 -14.13 1.80
CA ILE A 11 -3.39 -14.17 0.52
C ILE A 11 -4.49 -15.25 0.54
N THR A 12 -4.22 -16.42 1.12
CA THR A 12 -5.16 -17.55 1.08
C THR A 12 -6.18 -17.55 2.21
N GLU A 13 -5.77 -17.19 3.43
CA GLU A 13 -6.61 -17.29 4.63
C GLU A 13 -7.34 -15.97 4.92
N GLU A 14 -6.65 -14.83 4.85
CA GLU A 14 -7.25 -13.53 5.19
C GLU A 14 -7.98 -12.91 3.99
N PHE A 15 -7.28 -12.73 2.87
CA PHE A 15 -7.89 -12.15 1.67
C PHE A 15 -8.78 -13.15 0.92
N GLY A 16 -8.46 -14.44 0.99
CA GLY A 16 -9.18 -15.49 0.27
C GLY A 16 -9.19 -15.26 -1.24
N VAL A 17 -8.09 -14.72 -1.79
CA VAL A 17 -7.91 -14.40 -3.22
C VAL A 17 -6.89 -15.30 -3.92
N GLY A 18 -6.38 -16.33 -3.24
CA GLY A 18 -5.41 -17.25 -3.81
C GLY A 18 -5.55 -18.68 -3.31
N LEU A 19 -4.99 -19.61 -4.11
CA LEU A 19 -4.89 -21.03 -3.78
C LEU A 19 -3.47 -21.38 -3.36
N ARG A 20 -3.36 -22.16 -2.29
CA ARG A 20 -2.08 -22.64 -1.79
C ARG A 20 -1.75 -24.01 -2.37
N ILE A 21 -0.63 -24.11 -3.06
CA ILE A 21 -0.06 -25.38 -3.50
C ILE A 21 0.64 -26.04 -2.31
N ARG A 22 0.35 -27.32 -2.07
CA ARG A 22 0.99 -28.10 -1.00
C ARG A 22 1.88 -29.19 -1.58
N PRO A 23 3.14 -29.33 -1.12
CA PRO A 23 4.01 -30.42 -1.51
C PRO A 23 3.51 -31.76 -0.95
N SER A 24 3.82 -32.85 -1.65
CA SER A 24 3.22 -34.16 -1.36
C SER A 24 3.64 -34.78 -0.03
N ASN A 25 4.77 -34.36 0.54
CA ASN A 25 5.31 -34.87 1.79
C ASN A 25 4.98 -33.99 3.01
N GLY A 26 4.13 -32.98 2.85
CA GLY A 26 3.74 -32.07 3.94
C GLY A 26 4.85 -31.13 4.45
N SER A 27 6.08 -31.26 3.94
CA SER A 27 7.21 -30.39 4.28
C SER A 27 7.13 -29.10 3.49
N VAL A 28 7.36 -27.94 4.13
CA VAL A 28 7.35 -26.62 3.47
C VAL A 28 8.35 -26.52 2.30
N ARG A 29 9.37 -27.39 2.26
CA ARG A 29 10.40 -27.46 1.19
C ARG A 29 10.31 -28.71 0.31
N GLY A 30 9.18 -29.41 0.36
CA GLY A 30 8.99 -30.64 -0.41
C GLY A 30 8.79 -30.38 -1.90
N PHE A 31 8.97 -31.43 -2.70
CA PHE A 31 8.63 -31.41 -4.12
C PHE A 31 7.11 -31.34 -4.31
N VAL A 32 6.71 -30.56 -5.30
CA VAL A 32 5.32 -30.46 -5.77
C VAL A 32 5.19 -31.32 -7.02
N LYS A 33 4.18 -32.20 -7.03
CA LYS A 33 3.87 -33.02 -8.21
C LYS A 33 3.15 -32.20 -9.28
N SER A 34 3.40 -32.54 -10.55
CA SER A 34 2.73 -31.93 -11.71
C SER A 34 1.21 -31.95 -11.59
N GLU A 35 0.65 -33.05 -11.10
CA GLU A 35 -0.81 -33.22 -10.98
C GLU A 35 -1.42 -32.23 -9.99
N GLU A 36 -0.72 -31.90 -8.90
CA GLU A 36 -1.19 -30.90 -7.94
C GLU A 36 -1.15 -29.50 -8.56
N VAL A 37 -0.13 -29.17 -9.35
CA VAL A 37 -0.06 -27.88 -10.06
C VAL A 37 -1.21 -27.78 -11.06
N GLU A 38 -1.40 -28.79 -11.91
CA GLU A 38 -2.49 -28.80 -12.91
C GLU A 38 -3.85 -28.61 -12.25
N LYS A 39 -4.13 -29.36 -11.17
CA LYS A 39 -5.39 -29.26 -10.44
C LYS A 39 -5.64 -27.85 -9.90
N ARG A 40 -4.61 -27.21 -9.33
CA ARG A 40 -4.74 -25.85 -8.78
C ARG A 40 -4.92 -24.81 -9.85
N VAL A 41 -4.21 -24.93 -10.98
CA VAL A 41 -4.37 -24.02 -12.12
C VAL A 41 -5.77 -24.15 -12.71
N ARG A 42 -6.26 -25.37 -12.92
CA ARG A 42 -7.61 -25.62 -13.45
C ARG A 42 -8.69 -25.06 -12.52
N GLU A 43 -8.56 -25.26 -11.21
CA GLU A 43 -9.47 -24.68 -10.21
C GLU A 43 -9.43 -23.15 -10.20
N MET A 44 -8.25 -22.56 -10.38
CA MET A 44 -8.08 -21.10 -10.41
C MET A 44 -8.70 -20.49 -11.66
N MET A 45 -8.62 -21.16 -12.81
CA MET A 45 -9.13 -20.66 -14.09
C MET A 45 -10.64 -20.91 -14.22
N ASP A 46 -11.05 -22.17 -14.13
CA ASP A 46 -12.39 -22.63 -14.50
C ASP A 46 -13.25 -23.05 -13.31
N GLY A 47 -12.65 -23.17 -12.12
CA GLY A 47 -13.35 -23.57 -10.90
C GLY A 47 -14.22 -22.45 -10.33
N LYS A 48 -15.26 -22.84 -9.59
CA LYS A 48 -16.14 -21.91 -8.86
C LYS A 48 -15.35 -21.06 -7.86
N ASN A 49 -14.39 -21.67 -7.16
CA ASN A 49 -13.51 -20.93 -6.26
C ASN A 49 -12.67 -19.91 -7.03
N GLY A 50 -12.16 -20.28 -8.22
CA GLY A 50 -11.47 -19.39 -9.17
C GLY A 50 -12.26 -18.11 -9.47
N GLU A 51 -13.54 -18.28 -9.79
CA GLU A 51 -14.44 -17.16 -10.08
C GLU A 51 -14.67 -16.25 -8.86
N GLU A 52 -14.91 -16.83 -7.68
CA GLU A 52 -15.08 -16.08 -6.44
C GLU A 52 -13.81 -15.31 -6.06
N MET A 53 -12.65 -15.93 -6.19
CA MET A 53 -11.35 -15.27 -5.95
C MET A 53 -11.16 -14.08 -6.88
N ARG A 54 -11.48 -14.19 -8.17
CA ARG A 54 -11.40 -13.06 -9.12
C ARG A 54 -12.33 -11.92 -8.73
N LYS A 55 -13.56 -12.22 -8.28
CA LYS A 55 -14.52 -11.21 -7.79
C LYS A 55 -13.99 -10.48 -6.55
N LYS A 56 -13.41 -11.21 -5.59
CA LYS A 56 -12.76 -10.63 -4.40
C LYS A 56 -11.53 -9.79 -4.79
N MET A 57 -10.69 -10.30 -5.69
CA MET A 57 -9.48 -9.62 -6.13
C MET A 57 -9.78 -8.28 -6.82
N LYS A 58 -10.88 -8.18 -7.58
CA LYS A 58 -11.33 -6.88 -8.13
C LYS A 58 -11.60 -5.85 -7.03
N LYS A 59 -12.32 -6.22 -5.97
CA LYS A 59 -12.59 -5.33 -4.83
C LYS A 59 -11.31 -4.92 -4.10
N VAL A 60 -10.39 -5.86 -3.91
CA VAL A 60 -9.08 -5.57 -3.30
C VAL A 60 -8.29 -4.60 -4.17
N GLY A 61 -8.27 -4.80 -5.49
CA GLY A 61 -7.62 -3.89 -6.44
C GLY A 61 -8.23 -2.49 -6.42
N GLU A 62 -9.56 -2.39 -6.44
CA GLU A 62 -10.27 -1.10 -6.34
C GLU A 62 -9.94 -0.37 -5.04
N ALA A 63 -9.94 -1.08 -3.91
CA ALA A 63 -9.58 -0.52 -2.60
C ALA A 63 -8.11 -0.04 -2.57
N ALA A 64 -7.18 -0.83 -3.13
CA ALA A 64 -5.78 -0.46 -3.22
C ALA A 64 -5.57 0.81 -4.09
N CYS A 65 -6.25 0.89 -5.23
CA CYS A 65 -6.23 2.10 -6.05
C CYS A 65 -6.83 3.30 -5.31
N ALA A 66 -7.95 3.14 -4.61
CA ALA A 66 -8.57 4.20 -3.83
C ALA A 66 -7.67 4.70 -2.69
N ALA A 67 -6.93 3.81 -2.02
CA ALA A 67 -6.00 4.18 -0.97
C ALA A 67 -4.82 5.04 -1.46
N MET A 68 -4.40 4.87 -2.72
CA MET A 68 -3.27 5.58 -3.33
C MET A 68 -3.66 6.88 -4.05
N LYS A 69 -4.93 7.06 -4.40
CA LYS A 69 -5.43 8.30 -5.00
C LYS A 69 -5.25 9.48 -4.04
N GLU A 70 -5.23 10.69 -4.57
CA GLU A 70 -5.21 11.92 -3.77
C GLU A 70 -6.37 11.94 -2.77
N GLY A 71 -6.05 12.28 -1.51
CA GLY A 71 -6.99 12.16 -0.40
C GLY A 71 -7.25 10.74 0.10
N GLY A 72 -6.63 9.71 -0.49
CA GLY A 72 -6.69 8.32 -0.04
C GLY A 72 -5.86 8.05 1.21
N SER A 73 -6.12 6.92 1.90
CA SER A 73 -5.48 6.63 3.18
C SER A 73 -3.96 6.48 3.10
N SER A 74 -3.44 5.82 2.06
CA SER A 74 -1.99 5.67 1.87
C SER A 74 -1.35 6.97 1.41
N TRP A 75 -2.04 7.75 0.57
CA TRP A 75 -1.62 9.12 0.21
C TRP A 75 -1.46 9.98 1.45
N GLN A 76 -2.48 10.02 2.33
CA GLN A 76 -2.49 10.83 3.54
C GLN A 76 -1.42 10.37 4.53
N THR A 77 -1.23 9.06 4.66
CA THR A 77 -0.18 8.50 5.53
C THR A 77 1.21 8.92 5.04
N LEU A 78 1.44 8.90 3.72
CA LEU A 78 2.70 9.34 3.15
C LEU A 78 2.92 10.84 3.33
N ASP A 79 1.89 11.64 3.08
CA ASP A 79 1.91 13.09 3.28
C ASP A 79 2.23 13.46 4.74
N GLN A 80 1.56 12.81 5.69
CA GLN A 80 1.88 12.95 7.12
C GLN A 80 3.33 12.56 7.41
N LEU A 81 3.83 11.46 6.85
CA LEU A 81 5.20 11.01 7.07
C LEU A 81 6.24 12.03 6.57
N ILE A 82 5.98 12.69 5.44
CA ILE A 82 6.83 13.75 4.89
C ILE A 82 6.80 14.97 5.82
N HIS A 83 5.60 15.43 6.19
CA HIS A 83 5.43 16.61 7.04
C HIS A 83 5.95 16.39 8.47
N ASN A 84 5.92 15.16 8.98
CA ASN A 84 6.38 14.81 10.32
C ASN A 84 7.93 14.71 10.42
N ARG A 85 8.66 14.57 9.30
CA ARG A 85 10.14 14.55 9.32
C ARG A 85 10.82 15.85 8.91
N GLY A 86 10.14 16.78 8.23
CA GLY A 86 10.76 18.03 7.74
C GLY A 86 10.52 19.28 8.59
N THR A 87 9.41 19.33 9.32
CA THR A 87 8.93 20.61 9.86
C THR A 87 9.52 20.94 11.23
N PHE A 88 9.87 19.95 12.05
CA PHE A 88 10.40 20.22 13.39
C PHE A 88 11.78 20.88 13.35
N VAL A 89 12.68 20.45 12.47
CA VAL A 89 14.03 21.04 12.39
C VAL A 89 14.01 22.33 11.58
N VAL A 90 13.33 22.39 10.43
CA VAL A 90 13.31 23.62 9.63
C VAL A 90 12.52 24.73 10.32
N VAL A 91 11.35 24.46 10.91
CA VAL A 91 10.61 25.50 11.65
C VAL A 91 11.33 25.84 12.95
N ALA A 92 11.93 24.90 13.68
CA ALA A 92 12.72 25.27 14.85
C ALA A 92 13.98 26.03 14.49
N VAL A 93 14.68 25.69 13.39
CA VAL A 93 15.88 26.40 12.92
C VAL A 93 15.51 27.78 12.39
N VAL A 94 14.48 27.91 11.55
CA VAL A 94 13.99 29.19 11.05
C VAL A 94 13.42 30.04 12.18
N ALA A 95 12.65 29.47 13.11
CA ALA A 95 12.16 30.20 14.29
C ALA A 95 13.28 30.59 15.25
N ARG A 96 14.32 29.75 15.43
CA ARG A 96 15.50 30.05 16.25
C ARG A 96 16.40 31.08 15.58
N LEU A 97 16.55 31.05 14.25
CA LEU A 97 17.26 32.05 13.47
C LEU A 97 16.50 33.38 13.46
N CYS A 98 15.18 33.40 13.26
CA CYS A 98 14.36 34.60 13.40
C CYS A 98 14.42 35.19 14.82
N ARG A 99 14.54 34.35 15.86
CA ARG A 99 14.69 34.80 17.26
C ARG A 99 16.11 35.27 17.58
N LEU A 100 17.14 34.75 16.90
CA LEU A 100 18.55 35.13 17.07
C LEU A 100 18.95 36.34 16.23
N TYR A 101 18.35 36.54 15.06
CA TYR A 101 18.76 37.58 14.09
C TYR A 101 17.73 38.71 13.92
N GLY A 102 16.59 38.66 14.61
CA GLY A 102 15.61 39.75 14.59
C GLY A 102 14.87 39.88 13.26
N ARG A 103 13.68 40.50 13.30
CA ARG A 103 12.77 40.68 12.15
C ARG A 103 13.47 41.41 11.00
N GLY A 104 13.98 40.66 10.03
CA GLY A 104 14.26 41.15 8.69
C GLY A 104 13.04 40.94 7.80
N ASP A 105 12.65 41.96 7.06
CA ASP A 105 11.62 41.94 6.03
C ASP A 105 12.08 41.04 4.87
N TRP A 106 11.52 39.82 4.77
CA TRP A 106 11.76 38.94 3.63
C TRP A 106 10.58 39.04 2.68
N GLY A 107 10.63 40.08 1.85
CA GLY A 107 9.78 40.20 0.67
C GLY A 107 10.07 39.06 -0.30
N GLY A 108 9.06 38.24 -0.57
CA GLY A 108 9.15 37.16 -1.56
C GLY A 108 7.99 36.19 -1.41
N SER A 109 7.06 36.26 -2.37
CA SER A 109 5.84 35.46 -2.44
C SER A 109 6.15 33.96 -2.35
N CYS A 110 5.71 33.32 -1.27
CA CYS A 110 5.72 31.88 -1.15
C CYS A 110 4.61 31.35 -2.04
N CYS A 111 4.97 30.52 -3.03
CA CYS A 111 4.05 29.93 -4.00
C CYS A 111 2.80 29.40 -3.29
N VAL A 112 1.68 30.08 -3.53
CA VAL A 112 0.34 29.61 -3.24
C VAL A 112 0.14 28.37 -4.12
N VAL A 113 0.01 27.20 -3.49
CA VAL A 113 -0.67 26.08 -4.14
C VAL A 113 -2.14 26.46 -4.09
N GLU A 114 -2.65 27.02 -5.18
CA GLU A 114 -4.08 27.30 -5.34
C GLU A 114 -4.83 25.97 -5.33
N GLY A 115 -5.46 25.67 -4.19
CA GLY A 115 -6.55 24.73 -4.12
C GLY A 115 -7.79 25.38 -4.68
N GLU A 116 -8.33 24.83 -5.77
CA GLU A 116 -9.66 25.17 -6.25
C GLU A 116 -10.71 24.72 -5.22
N GLU A 117 -11.36 25.68 -4.57
CA GLU A 117 -12.62 25.48 -3.85
C GLU A 117 -13.72 26.41 -4.38
N LYS A 118 -14.53 25.83 -5.28
CA LYS A 118 -15.95 26.07 -5.60
C LYS A 118 -16.57 27.47 -5.46
N ARG A 119 -17.19 27.94 -6.56
CA ARG A 119 -18.65 28.19 -6.68
C ARG A 119 -19.02 28.77 -8.05
N GLU A 120 -19.83 28.04 -8.81
CA GLU A 120 -21.08 28.51 -9.43
C GLU A 120 -22.06 27.32 -9.51
#